data_AF-A0A4R2LG45-F1
#
_entry.id   AF-A0A4R2LG45-F1
#
_cell.length_a   1.000
_cell.length_b   1.000
_cell.length_c   1.000
_cell.angle_alpha   90.00
_cell.angle_beta   90.00
_cell.angle_gamma   90.00
#
_symmetry.space_group_name_H-M   'P 1'
#
loop_
_entity.id
_entity.type
_entity.pdbx_description
1 polymer ?
#
loop_
_entity_poly.entity_id
_entity_poly.type
_entity_poly.pdbx_seq_one_letter_code
_entity_poly.pdbx_strand_id
1 'polypeptide(L)'
;MKPSEFVKCIYPKAKKMGEIDPVFVTAQAALESGWGKSAIGNNLFGITKGSSWKGAVQLVTTTEYFSRPDVTFEAPEKVLQVAKISEHRYKYIVKRYFRDYDSVADCLADHFALLQRPQFADAWPYRKNPELYVRKLVDNVGGKYATAPDYAEVMDKMFKMVRRIVKEEGL
;
A
#
# COMPACT_ATOMS: atom_id res chain seq x y z
N MET A 1 -13.82 -5.96 5.27
CA MET A 1 -15.15 -5.34 5.21
C MET A 1 -15.81 -5.65 3.86
N LYS A 2 -17.09 -5.33 3.66
CA LYS A 2 -17.67 -5.30 2.31
C LYS A 2 -17.05 -4.13 1.51
N PRO A 3 -16.93 -4.22 0.17
CA PRO A 3 -16.38 -3.13 -0.64
C PRO A 3 -17.06 -1.77 -0.41
N SER A 4 -18.40 -1.74 -0.30
CA SER A 4 -19.15 -0.51 -0.06
C SER A 4 -18.84 0.15 1.28
N GLU A 5 -18.76 -0.63 2.35
CA GLU A 5 -18.37 -0.15 3.68
C GLU A 5 -16.96 0.44 3.68
N PHE A 6 -16.04 -0.21 2.96
CA PHE A 6 -14.67 0.26 2.84
C PHE A 6 -14.61 1.60 2.10
N VAL A 7 -15.27 1.71 0.94
CA VAL A 7 -15.30 2.95 0.16
C VAL A 7 -15.96 4.08 0.96
N LYS A 8 -17.08 3.84 1.66
CA LYS A 8 -17.71 4.84 2.54
C LYS A 8 -16.78 5.35 3.63
N CYS A 9 -15.90 4.49 4.15
CA CYS A 9 -14.96 4.86 5.21
C CYS A 9 -13.74 5.65 4.68
N ILE A 10 -13.23 5.28 3.51
CA ILE A 10 -11.95 5.77 2.98
C ILE A 10 -12.13 6.94 2.03
N TYR A 11 -13.08 6.87 1.09
CA TYR A 11 -13.23 7.85 0.03
C TYR A 11 -13.45 9.28 0.54
N PRO A 12 -14.31 9.56 1.54
CA PRO A 12 -14.45 10.92 2.08
C PRO A 12 -13.17 11.46 2.71
N LYS A 13 -12.36 10.60 3.36
CA LYS A 13 -11.07 10.98 3.96
C LYS A 13 -10.06 11.34 2.86
N ALA A 14 -9.96 10.50 1.83
CA ALA A 14 -9.12 10.76 0.66
C ALA A 14 -9.54 12.05 -0.07
N LYS A 15 -10.85 12.28 -0.22
CA LYS A 15 -11.41 13.49 -0.85
C LYS A 15 -11.05 14.74 -0.04
N LYS A 16 -11.11 14.67 1.30
CA LYS A 16 -10.73 15.77 2.20
C LYS A 16 -9.24 16.12 2.12
N MET A 17 -8.36 15.13 1.87
CA MET A 17 -6.92 15.40 1.67
C MET A 17 -6.65 16.20 0.40
N GLY A 18 -7.46 16.00 -0.65
CA GLY A 18 -7.55 16.92 -1.78
C GLY A 18 -6.36 16.98 -2.73
N GLU A 19 -5.23 16.29 -2.47
CA GLU A 19 -4.00 16.43 -3.26
C GLU A 19 -3.78 15.32 -4.31
N ILE A 20 -4.21 14.09 -4.04
CA ILE A 20 -4.32 12.99 -5.02
C ILE A 20 -5.80 12.75 -5.32
N ASP A 21 -6.11 12.24 -6.52
CA ASP A 21 -7.48 11.83 -6.83
C ASP A 21 -8.00 10.79 -5.79
N PRO A 22 -9.18 11.01 -5.18
CA PRO A 22 -9.66 10.14 -4.12
C PRO A 22 -10.03 8.74 -4.57
N VAL A 23 -10.38 8.54 -5.86
CA VAL A 23 -10.58 7.21 -6.44
C VAL A 23 -9.27 6.44 -6.41
N PHE A 24 -8.16 7.08 -6.78
CA PHE A 24 -6.84 6.48 -6.76
C PHE A 24 -6.47 6.00 -5.35
N VAL A 25 -6.51 6.90 -4.37
CA VAL A 25 -6.15 6.60 -2.98
C VAL A 25 -7.03 5.49 -2.40
N THR A 26 -8.34 5.56 -2.64
CA THR A 26 -9.30 4.56 -2.13
C THR A 26 -9.07 3.19 -2.76
N ALA A 27 -8.87 3.14 -4.08
CA ALA A 27 -8.63 1.90 -4.82
C ALA A 27 -7.32 1.24 -4.38
N GLN A 28 -6.27 2.03 -4.21
CA GLN A 28 -4.98 1.53 -3.76
C GLN A 28 -5.07 1.00 -2.33
N ALA A 29 -5.66 1.76 -1.41
CA ALA A 29 -5.89 1.29 -0.04
C ALA A 29 -6.73 0.00 -0.01
N ALA A 30 -7.74 -0.12 -0.88
CA ALA A 30 -8.55 -1.33 -1.00
C ALA A 30 -7.76 -2.53 -1.51
N LEU A 31 -6.90 -2.34 -2.51
CA LEU A 31 -6.05 -3.40 -3.05
C LEU A 31 -5.06 -3.90 -2.00
N GLU A 32 -4.32 -2.98 -1.39
CA GLU A 32 -3.20 -3.27 -0.49
C GLU A 32 -3.66 -3.91 0.82
N SER A 33 -4.83 -3.49 1.34
CA SER A 33 -5.41 -4.04 2.57
C SER A 33 -6.36 -5.21 2.33
N GLY A 34 -6.62 -5.61 1.07
CA GLY A 34 -7.67 -6.56 0.74
C GLY A 34 -9.05 -6.14 1.27
N TRP A 35 -9.45 -4.90 1.00
CA TRP A 35 -10.67 -4.26 1.52
C TRP A 35 -10.71 -4.21 3.06
N GLY A 36 -9.57 -3.89 3.65
CA GLY A 36 -9.34 -3.78 5.10
C GLY A 36 -9.17 -5.12 5.82
N LYS A 37 -9.30 -6.26 5.14
CA LYS A 37 -9.24 -7.59 5.78
C LYS A 37 -7.84 -7.98 6.23
N SER A 38 -6.82 -7.51 5.51
CA SER A 38 -5.41 -7.80 5.75
C SER A 38 -4.67 -6.61 6.37
N ALA A 39 -5.40 -5.56 6.78
CA ALA A 39 -4.78 -4.39 7.40
C ALA A 39 -4.19 -4.75 8.78
N ILE A 40 -3.08 -4.10 9.10
CA ILE A 40 -2.40 -4.24 10.38
C ILE A 40 -2.83 -3.05 11.26
N GLY A 41 -3.87 -3.24 12.07
CA GLY A 41 -4.54 -2.12 12.75
C GLY A 41 -5.02 -1.08 11.72
N ASN A 42 -4.59 0.17 11.89
CA ASN A 42 -4.89 1.26 10.94
C ASN A 42 -3.94 1.32 9.73
N ASN A 43 -2.92 0.46 9.66
CA ASN A 43 -1.94 0.42 8.56
C ASN A 43 -2.52 -0.35 7.36
N LEU A 44 -3.18 0.38 6.46
CA LEU A 44 -3.84 -0.17 5.27
C LEU A 44 -2.84 -0.64 4.20
N PHE A 45 -1.62 -0.11 4.19
CA PHE A 45 -0.64 -0.34 3.13
C PHE A 45 0.49 -1.27 3.55
N GLY A 46 0.43 -1.84 4.76
CA GLY A 46 1.49 -2.69 5.29
C GLY A 46 2.85 -1.98 5.34
N ILE A 47 2.88 -0.68 5.66
CA ILE A 47 4.13 0.09 5.68
C ILE A 47 4.97 -0.38 6.86
N THR A 48 6.12 -0.98 6.57
CA THR A 48 7.11 -1.34 7.59
C THR A 48 7.70 -0.08 8.20
N LYS A 49 8.23 -0.17 9.43
CA LYS A 49 8.83 0.96 10.16
C LYS A 49 9.81 1.74 9.28
N GLY A 50 10.76 1.02 8.66
CA GLY A 50 11.88 1.64 7.97
C GLY A 50 12.78 2.43 8.94
N SER A 51 13.83 3.06 8.42
CA SER A 51 14.81 3.78 9.24
C SER A 51 14.34 5.16 9.71
N SER A 52 13.46 5.82 8.95
CA SER A 52 13.03 7.21 9.21
C SER A 52 11.85 7.33 10.17
N TRP A 53 11.10 6.26 10.43
CA TRP A 53 9.92 6.33 11.29
C TRP A 53 10.28 6.45 12.77
N LYS A 54 9.66 7.42 13.44
CA LYS A 54 9.84 7.70 14.87
C LYS A 54 8.57 7.50 15.70
N GLY A 55 7.43 7.24 15.04
CA GLY A 55 6.16 7.02 15.72
C GLY A 55 6.01 5.60 16.29
N ALA A 56 4.79 5.28 16.74
CA ALA A 56 4.45 3.98 17.29
C ALA A 56 4.66 2.85 16.26
N VAL A 57 4.99 1.66 16.77
CA VAL A 57 5.22 0.48 15.95
C VAL A 57 4.60 -0.74 16.60
N GLN A 58 4.20 -1.69 15.77
CA GLN A 58 3.74 -3.00 16.21
C GLN A 58 4.57 -4.10 15.55
N LEU A 59 4.94 -5.11 16.34
CA LEU A 59 5.71 -6.26 15.88
C LEU A 59 4.77 -7.36 15.40
N VAL A 60 4.73 -7.61 14.10
CA VAL A 60 3.76 -8.51 13.46
C VAL A 60 4.46 -9.67 12.76
N THR A 61 3.87 -10.86 12.88
CA THR A 61 4.28 -12.00 12.06
C THR A 61 3.70 -11.86 10.66
N THR A 62 4.55 -11.76 9.65
CA THR A 62 4.15 -11.59 8.25
C THR A 62 4.88 -12.56 7.33
N THR A 63 4.46 -12.59 6.06
CA THR A 63 5.15 -13.30 4.97
C THR A 63 5.90 -12.31 4.09
N GLU A 64 7.19 -12.51 3.90
CA GLU A 64 8.00 -11.78 2.93
C GLU A 64 8.61 -12.73 1.87
N TYR A 65 8.95 -12.20 0.71
CA TYR A 65 9.58 -12.97 -0.37
C TYR A 65 10.92 -12.35 -0.73
N PHE A 66 11.97 -13.17 -0.71
CA PHE A 66 13.33 -12.77 -1.08
C PHE A 66 13.91 -13.67 -2.15
N SER A 67 14.90 -13.18 -2.88
CA SER A 67 15.60 -13.95 -3.92
C SER A 67 16.70 -14.86 -3.37
N ARG A 68 17.05 -14.72 -2.09
CA ARG A 68 18.12 -15.44 -1.41
C ARG A 68 17.66 -16.06 -0.08
N PRO A 69 18.31 -17.13 0.42
CA PRO A 69 17.90 -17.88 1.62
C PRO A 69 18.50 -17.39 2.95
N ASP A 70 19.34 -16.35 2.93
CA ASP A 70 20.17 -15.89 4.05
C ASP A 70 19.81 -14.48 4.55
N VAL A 71 18.58 -14.01 4.31
CA VAL A 71 18.14 -12.70 4.81
C VAL A 71 18.00 -12.76 6.33
N THR A 72 18.65 -11.83 7.03
CA THR A 72 18.56 -11.67 8.49
C THR A 72 17.92 -10.33 8.86
N PHE A 73 17.43 -10.24 10.08
CA PHE A 73 16.88 -9.03 10.67
C PHE A 73 17.47 -8.82 12.06
N GLU A 74 17.65 -7.55 12.43
CA GLU A 74 18.10 -7.17 13.76
C GLU A 74 16.98 -7.32 14.78
N ALA A 75 17.33 -7.87 15.96
CA ALA A 75 16.36 -8.07 17.02
C ALA A 75 15.67 -6.74 17.41
N PRO A 76 14.36 -6.76 17.69
CA PRO A 76 13.48 -7.92 17.86
C PRO A 76 12.80 -8.42 16.57
N GLU A 77 13.07 -7.83 15.41
CA GLU A 77 12.70 -8.42 14.12
C GLU A 77 13.51 -9.71 13.90
N LYS A 78 12.90 -10.72 13.29
CA LYS A 78 13.58 -12.00 13.09
C LYS A 78 12.93 -12.88 12.04
N VAL A 79 13.72 -13.76 11.46
CA VAL A 79 13.21 -14.89 10.67
C VAL A 79 12.69 -15.97 11.60
N LEU A 80 11.49 -16.48 11.29
CA LEU A 80 10.90 -17.63 11.98
C LEU A 80 11.01 -18.89 11.13
N GLN A 81 10.77 -18.78 9.82
CA GLN A 81 10.80 -19.91 8.90
C GLN A 81 11.20 -19.44 7.49
N VAL A 82 11.95 -20.27 6.77
CA VAL A 82 12.29 -20.08 5.35
C VAL A 82 11.86 -21.32 4.56
N ALA A 83 11.20 -21.11 3.42
CA ALA A 83 10.84 -22.17 2.47
C ALA A 83 11.22 -21.75 1.05
N LYS A 84 11.96 -22.60 0.32
CA LYS A 84 12.26 -22.38 -1.10
C LYS A 84 11.00 -22.61 -1.93
N ILE A 85 10.67 -21.65 -2.79
CA ILE A 85 9.53 -21.71 -3.72
C ILE A 85 10.00 -22.00 -5.14
N SER A 86 11.09 -21.35 -5.58
CA SER A 86 11.76 -21.60 -6.85
C SER A 86 13.25 -21.22 -6.76
N GLU A 87 13.99 -21.35 -7.86
CA GLU A 87 15.44 -21.09 -7.91
C GLU A 87 15.85 -19.74 -7.29
N HIS A 88 15.07 -18.69 -7.54
CA HIS A 88 15.31 -17.33 -7.04
C HIS A 88 14.14 -16.77 -6.24
N ARG A 89 13.38 -17.64 -5.55
CA ARG A 89 12.26 -17.19 -4.73
C ARG A 89 12.12 -18.03 -3.48
N TYR A 90 12.23 -17.37 -2.34
CA TYR A 90 12.12 -17.94 -1.01
C TYR A 90 11.01 -17.22 -0.25
N LYS A 91 10.12 -17.98 0.37
CA LYS A 91 9.08 -17.48 1.26
C LYS A 91 9.61 -17.48 2.68
N TYR A 92 9.51 -16.33 3.34
CA TYR A 92 9.93 -16.13 4.72
C TYR A 92 8.70 -15.85 5.57
N ILE A 93 8.57 -16.56 6.70
CA ILE A 93 7.71 -16.14 7.80
C ILE A 93 8.61 -15.40 8.79
N VAL A 94 8.31 -14.13 9.04
CA VAL A 94 9.18 -13.21 9.77
C VAL A 94 8.38 -12.40 10.78
N LYS A 95 9.02 -11.99 11.88
CA LYS A 95 8.53 -10.87 12.71
C LYS A 95 9.13 -9.58 12.20
N ARG A 96 8.29 -8.62 11.86
CA ARG A 96 8.68 -7.31 11.33
C ARG A 96 7.95 -6.19 12.04
N TYR A 97 8.61 -5.04 12.17
CA TYR A 97 7.96 -3.85 12.68
C TYR A 97 7.19 -3.15 11.58
N PHE A 98 5.90 -2.96 11.83
CA PHE A 98 5.03 -2.13 11.02
C PHE A 98 4.74 -0.83 11.75
N ARG A 99 4.52 0.24 10.98
CA ARG A 99 4.06 1.52 11.52
C ARG A 99 2.69 1.30 12.14
N ASP A 100 2.51 1.82 13.35
CA ASP A 100 1.25 1.78 14.06
C ASP A 100 0.67 3.19 14.09
N TYR A 101 -0.51 3.36 13.50
CA TYR A 101 -1.14 4.66 13.30
C TYR A 101 -2.33 4.80 14.25
N ASP A 102 -2.48 5.98 14.85
CA ASP A 102 -3.62 6.29 15.72
C ASP A 102 -4.95 6.28 14.95
N SER A 103 -4.91 6.68 13.68
CA SER A 103 -6.06 6.64 12.80
C SER A 103 -5.73 6.22 11.36
N VAL A 104 -6.75 5.79 10.62
CA VAL A 104 -6.65 5.59 9.18
C VAL A 104 -6.25 6.87 8.45
N ALA A 105 -6.63 8.06 8.94
CA ALA A 105 -6.25 9.32 8.30
C ALA A 105 -4.73 9.55 8.37
N ASP A 106 -4.09 9.18 9.48
CA ASP A 106 -2.63 9.28 9.64
C ASP A 106 -1.92 8.30 8.71
N CYS A 107 -2.46 7.09 8.55
CA CYS A 107 -1.95 6.12 7.58
C CYS A 107 -2.03 6.66 6.14
N LEU A 108 -3.16 7.26 5.75
CA LEU A 108 -3.32 7.87 4.43
C LEU A 108 -2.35 9.05 4.22
N ALA A 109 -2.15 9.90 5.24
CA ALA A 109 -1.23 11.03 5.18
C ALA A 109 0.24 10.60 5.04
N ASP A 110 0.64 9.54 5.74
CA ASP A 110 2.00 8.99 5.65
C ASP A 110 2.25 8.28 4.31
N HIS A 111 1.28 7.54 3.79
CA HIS A 111 1.34 6.97 2.44
C HIS A 111 1.43 8.06 1.37
N PHE A 112 0.66 9.13 1.54
CA PHE A 112 0.73 10.30 0.67
C PHE A 112 2.13 10.95 0.66
N ALA A 113 2.75 11.13 1.84
CA ALA A 113 4.12 11.63 1.94
C ALA A 113 5.15 10.70 1.29
N LEU A 114 4.91 9.38 1.29
CA LEU A 114 5.74 8.41 0.56
C LEU A 114 5.68 8.66 -0.95
N LEU A 115 4.48 8.93 -1.50
CA LEU A 115 4.28 9.21 -2.93
C LEU A 115 4.83 10.57 -3.37
N GLN A 116 5.17 11.46 -2.43
CA GLN A 116 5.85 12.74 -2.68
C GLN A 116 7.38 12.64 -2.73
N ARG A 117 7.96 11.47 -2.45
CA ARG A 117 9.42 11.31 -2.45
C ARG A 117 10.00 11.57 -3.85
N PRO A 118 11.24 12.07 -3.95
CA PRO A 118 11.88 12.40 -5.24
C PRO A 118 11.84 11.28 -6.27
N GLN A 119 11.89 10.03 -5.82
CA GLN A 119 11.79 8.85 -6.69
C GLN A 119 10.47 8.77 -7.48
N PHE A 120 9.37 9.38 -7.02
CA PHE A 120 8.07 9.38 -7.72
C PHE A 120 7.74 10.74 -8.35
N ALA A 121 8.72 11.64 -8.46
CA ALA A 121 8.53 13.00 -8.94
C ALA A 121 8.05 13.05 -10.41
N ASP A 122 8.42 12.07 -11.22
CA ASP A 122 7.99 11.91 -12.61
C ASP A 122 6.50 11.54 -12.74
N ALA A 123 5.98 10.78 -11.77
CA ALA A 123 4.56 10.43 -11.69
C ALA A 123 3.71 11.55 -11.10
N TRP A 124 4.27 12.35 -10.19
CA TRP A 124 3.53 13.37 -9.41
C TRP A 124 2.65 14.35 -10.22
N PRO A 125 3.05 14.83 -11.41
CA PRO A 125 2.19 15.70 -12.23
C PRO A 125 0.83 15.08 -12.57
N TYR A 126 0.75 13.75 -12.59
CA TYR A 126 -0.43 13.00 -13.00
C TYR A 126 -1.33 12.57 -11.85
N ARG A 127 -1.01 12.91 -10.59
CA ARG A 127 -1.74 12.49 -9.37
C ARG A 127 -3.26 12.77 -9.35
N LYS A 128 -3.76 13.60 -10.27
CA LYS A 128 -5.19 13.90 -10.48
C LYS A 128 -5.87 13.04 -11.56
N ASN A 129 -5.12 12.16 -12.22
CA ASN A 129 -5.58 11.23 -13.23
C ASN A 129 -5.19 9.82 -12.77
N PRO A 130 -6.09 9.07 -12.11
CA PRO A 130 -5.79 7.75 -11.54
C PRO A 130 -5.12 6.78 -12.52
N GLU A 131 -5.66 6.69 -13.73
CA GLU A 131 -5.21 5.80 -14.79
C GLU A 131 -3.78 6.12 -15.22
N LEU A 132 -3.48 7.39 -15.49
CA LEU A 132 -2.15 7.78 -15.92
C LEU A 132 -1.15 7.75 -14.75
N TYR A 133 -1.59 8.14 -13.55
CA TYR A 133 -0.75 8.14 -12.37
C TYR A 133 -0.27 6.74 -12.01
N VAL A 134 -1.17 5.74 -11.99
CA VAL A 134 -0.76 4.37 -11.67
C VAL A 134 0.22 3.81 -12.70
N ARG A 135 0.03 4.12 -14.00
CA ARG A 135 0.94 3.72 -15.06
C ARG A 135 2.32 4.33 -14.85
N LYS A 136 2.40 5.61 -14.48
CA LYS A 136 3.66 6.29 -14.15
C LYS A 136 4.36 5.73 -12.91
N LEU A 137 3.62 5.31 -11.89
CA LEU A 137 4.21 4.70 -10.69
C LEU A 137 4.88 3.34 -10.95
N VAL A 138 4.65 2.71 -12.11
CA VAL A 138 5.19 1.38 -12.45
C VAL A 138 5.92 1.30 -13.80
N ASP A 139 6.11 2.42 -14.52
CA ASP A 139 6.74 2.45 -15.85
C ASP A 139 8.27 2.33 -15.82
N ASN A 140 8.88 2.32 -14.63
CA ASN A 140 10.32 2.26 -14.37
C ASN A 140 11.12 3.52 -14.82
N VAL A 141 10.45 4.67 -15.04
CA VAL A 141 11.14 5.97 -15.24
C VAL A 141 11.69 6.49 -13.92
N GLY A 142 10.84 6.56 -12.90
CA GLY A 142 11.24 6.80 -11.51
C GLY A 142 11.43 5.53 -10.69
N GLY A 143 11.29 5.68 -9.38
CA GLY A 143 11.16 4.58 -8.44
C GLY A 143 9.91 3.76 -8.74
N LYS A 144 10.04 2.44 -8.67
CA LYS A 144 8.94 1.51 -8.93
C LYS A 144 8.11 1.29 -7.67
N TYR A 145 6.83 1.65 -7.70
CA TYR A 145 5.93 1.47 -6.56
C TYR A 145 5.62 -0.02 -6.32
N ALA A 146 5.30 -0.76 -7.38
CA ALA A 146 4.98 -2.19 -7.32
C ALA A 146 5.71 -2.98 -8.40
N THR A 147 6.15 -4.20 -8.07
CA THR A 147 6.88 -5.07 -9.01
C THR A 147 5.98 -5.99 -9.82
N ALA A 148 4.71 -6.13 -9.43
CA ALA A 148 3.75 -6.97 -10.15
C ALA A 148 3.55 -6.43 -11.59
N PRO A 149 3.64 -7.30 -12.62
CA PRO A 149 3.57 -6.86 -14.01
C PRO A 149 2.17 -6.36 -14.41
N ASP A 150 1.13 -6.77 -13.69
CA ASP A 150 -0.27 -6.46 -13.95
C ASP A 150 -0.86 -5.42 -12.96
N TYR A 151 0.00 -4.73 -12.20
CA TYR A 151 -0.44 -3.82 -11.14
C TYR A 151 -1.36 -2.71 -11.65
N ALA A 152 -1.01 -2.09 -12.79
CA ALA A 152 -1.81 -1.01 -13.37
C ALA A 152 -3.19 -1.52 -13.84
N GLU A 153 -3.25 -2.71 -14.44
CA GLU A 153 -4.47 -3.34 -14.92
C GLU A 153 -5.40 -3.75 -13.77
N VAL A 154 -4.83 -4.26 -12.68
CA VAL A 154 -5.58 -4.54 -11.44
C VAL A 154 -6.14 -3.24 -10.88
N MET A 155 -5.33 -2.18 -10.81
CA MET A 155 -5.76 -0.87 -10.34
C MET A 155 -6.86 -0.25 -11.20
N ASP A 156 -6.81 -0.39 -12.53
CA ASP A 156 -7.88 0.06 -13.42
C ASP A 156 -9.24 -0.61 -13.08
N LYS A 157 -9.22 -1.90 -12.72
CA LYS A 157 -10.42 -2.62 -12.25
C LYS A 157 -10.89 -2.07 -10.91
N MET A 158 -9.96 -1.78 -10.00
CA MET A 158 -10.28 -1.18 -8.70
C MET A 158 -10.89 0.21 -8.86
N PHE A 159 -10.37 1.06 -9.75
CA PHE A 159 -10.94 2.37 -10.04
C PHE A 159 -12.39 2.28 -10.52
N LYS A 160 -12.67 1.36 -11.46
CA LYS A 160 -14.05 1.11 -11.94
C LYS A 160 -14.97 0.71 -10.79
N MET A 161 -14.52 -0.18 -9.90
CA MET A 161 -15.32 -0.63 -8.77
C MET A 161 -15.58 0.50 -7.76
N VAL A 162 -14.54 1.26 -7.41
CA VAL A 162 -14.67 2.41 -6.49
C VAL A 162 -15.60 3.47 -7.08
N ARG A 163 -15.45 3.86 -8.34
CA ARG A 163 -16.34 4.84 -9.00
C ARG A 163 -17.79 4.39 -9.00
N ARG A 164 -18.04 3.10 -9.27
CA ARG A 164 -19.39 2.53 -9.22
C ARG A 164 -19.99 2.66 -7.82
N ILE A 165 -19.25 2.27 -6.79
CA ILE A 165 -19.70 2.36 -5.40
C ILE A 165 -19.92 3.82 -4.99
N VAL A 166 -19.00 4.72 -5.32
CA VAL A 166 -19.13 6.17 -5.05
C VAL A 166 -20.43 6.71 -5.64
N LYS A 167 -20.75 6.32 -6.89
CA LYS A 167 -22.01 6.70 -7.54
C LYS A 167 -23.24 6.09 -6.86
N GLU A 168 -23.20 4.79 -6.54
CA GLU A 168 -24.29 4.07 -5.87
C GLU A 168 -24.58 4.62 -4.46
N GLU A 169 -23.55 5.11 -3.77
CA GLU A 169 -23.62 5.57 -2.38
C GLU A 169 -23.69 7.10 -2.22
N GLY A 170 -23.63 7.87 -3.32
CA GLY A 170 -23.76 9.33 -3.31
C GLY A 170 -22.62 10.10 -2.62
N LEU A 171 -21.37 9.66 -2.80
CA LEU A 171 -20.17 10.22 -2.12
C LEU A 171 -19.42 11.32 -2.90
#